data_AF-A0A7C5QYR3-F1
#
_entry.id   AF-A0A7C5QYR3-F1
#
_cell.length_a   1.000
_cell.length_b   1.000
_cell.length_c   1.000
_cell.angle_alpha   90.00
_cell.angle_beta   90.00
_cell.angle_gamma   90.00
#
_symmetry.space_group_name_H-M   'P 1'
#
loop_
_entity.id
_entity.type
_entity.pdbx_description
1 polymer ?
#
loop_
_entity_poly.entity_id
_entity_poly.type
_entity_poly.pdbx_seq_one_letter_code
_entity_poly.pdbx_strand_id
1 'polypeptide(L)'
;MSHHILHVFQHGATLARDRGFIVCRAADKSERTLPLDDIRAVIIAARGVLLTSNFLSAMLEKDAIVLHCDERYQPCGITAPLARVVDLQAFQHQTDRPQKLNEKLWHALVRGKTLNQQRVLQHRRLSSQHLELALRRDEFDEGNCARRYWQLYFPSIGWASTSRDRKENTAPNQMLNYGYAVLSALCHRSLIIHGLLPQLGVHHKPRYRSDPLVYDLMEPFRPVVELMLAEFMTEPDASMKAWAKKIGTELRDRRVQRGEIGVKLMDAIDASANSLARAYAAMSAKNFWVPELPAAQAA
;
A
#
# COMPACT_ATOMS: atom_id res chain seq x y z
N MET A 1 18.60 12.44 -1.32
CA MET A 1 17.84 13.01 -2.46
C MET A 1 16.42 12.48 -2.39
N SER A 2 15.41 13.35 -2.30
CA SER A 2 14.01 12.93 -2.29
C SER A 2 13.62 12.58 -3.72
N HIS A 3 13.71 11.31 -4.05
CA HIS A 3 13.17 10.86 -5.33
C HIS A 3 11.65 10.92 -5.28
N HIS A 4 11.05 11.49 -6.32
CA HIS A 4 9.63 11.64 -6.50
C HIS A 4 9.07 10.45 -7.30
N ILE A 5 7.91 9.98 -6.85
CA ILE A 5 7.06 9.03 -7.56
C ILE A 5 5.91 9.83 -8.16
N LEU A 6 5.82 9.87 -9.48
CA LEU A 6 4.79 10.62 -10.20
C LEU A 6 3.56 9.74 -10.42
N HIS A 7 2.41 10.15 -9.89
CA HIS A 7 1.13 9.51 -10.16
C HIS A 7 0.33 10.28 -11.22
N VAL A 8 -0.05 9.59 -12.29
CA VAL A 8 -0.84 10.15 -13.39
C VAL A 8 -2.27 9.62 -13.31
N PHE A 9 -3.16 10.48 -12.84
CA PHE A 9 -4.60 10.20 -12.69
C PHE A 9 -5.48 10.91 -13.73
N GLN A 10 -4.91 11.79 -14.54
CA GLN A 10 -5.66 12.59 -15.49
C GLN A 10 -5.90 11.80 -16.79
N HIS A 11 -7.18 11.58 -17.14
CA HIS A 11 -7.56 10.95 -18.40
C HIS A 11 -7.17 11.82 -19.60
N GLY A 12 -6.75 11.16 -20.69
CA GLY A 12 -6.34 11.84 -21.92
C GLY A 12 -5.03 12.63 -21.80
N ALA A 13 -4.26 12.44 -20.70
CA ALA A 13 -3.04 13.18 -20.51
C ALA A 13 -1.95 12.74 -21.49
N THR A 14 -1.14 13.67 -21.97
CA THR A 14 0.06 13.40 -22.76
C THR A 14 1.29 13.63 -21.88
N LEU A 15 2.14 12.61 -21.77
CA LEU A 15 3.44 12.70 -21.11
C LEU A 15 4.55 12.81 -22.16
N ALA A 16 5.27 13.93 -22.10
CA ALA A 16 6.36 14.26 -23.00
C ALA A 16 7.63 14.63 -22.23
N ARG A 17 8.77 14.62 -22.93
CA ARG A 17 10.02 15.21 -22.45
C ARG A 17 10.18 16.58 -23.08
N ASP A 18 10.51 17.58 -22.28
CA ASP A 18 10.98 18.89 -22.76
C ASP A 18 12.16 19.36 -21.91
N ARG A 19 13.31 19.60 -22.54
CA ARG A 19 14.53 20.21 -21.95
C ARG A 19 14.84 19.84 -20.49
N GLY A 20 14.96 18.54 -20.19
CA GLY A 20 15.30 18.07 -18.84
C GLY A 20 14.11 17.95 -17.88
N PHE A 21 12.90 18.22 -18.35
CA PHE A 21 11.66 18.07 -17.61
C PHE A 21 10.75 17.02 -18.26
N ILE A 22 9.94 16.37 -17.42
CA ILE A 22 8.70 15.73 -17.85
C ILE A 22 7.64 16.80 -17.94
N VAL A 23 6.90 16.79 -19.03
CA VAL A 23 5.76 17.65 -19.29
C VAL A 23 4.50 16.81 -19.32
N CYS A 24 3.51 17.19 -18.53
CA CYS A 24 2.18 16.61 -18.54
C CYS A 24 1.18 17.64 -19.09
N ARG A 25 0.54 17.28 -20.21
CA ARG A 25 -0.51 18.08 -20.87
C ARG A 25 -1.84 17.36 -20.78
N ALA A 26 -2.91 18.06 -20.46
CA ALA A 26 -4.27 17.53 -20.52
C ALA A 26 -5.21 18.62 -21.00
N ALA A 27 -6.31 18.22 -21.65
CA ALA A 27 -7.36 19.17 -22.04
C ALA A 27 -7.84 19.96 -20.81
N ASP A 28 -8.02 21.27 -20.98
CA ASP A 28 -8.57 22.18 -19.96
C ASP A 28 -7.78 22.26 -18.64
N LYS A 29 -6.49 21.90 -18.66
CA LYS A 29 -5.57 22.05 -17.53
C LYS A 29 -4.30 22.77 -17.95
N SER A 30 -3.74 23.55 -17.03
CA SER A 30 -2.40 24.11 -17.22
C SER A 30 -1.38 22.99 -17.33
N GLU A 31 -0.41 23.20 -18.21
CA GLU A 31 0.74 22.33 -18.34
C GLU A 31 1.48 22.22 -16.99
N ARG A 32 1.88 21.00 -16.64
CA ARG A 32 2.69 20.75 -15.45
C ARG A 32 4.03 20.18 -15.84
N THR A 33 5.09 20.68 -15.21
CA THR A 33 6.45 20.23 -15.43
C THR A 33 7.09 19.71 -14.16
N LEU A 34 7.93 18.70 -14.29
CA LEU A 34 8.73 18.12 -13.20
C LEU A 34 10.13 17.81 -13.70
N PRO A 35 11.20 18.11 -12.93
CA PRO A 35 12.56 17.74 -13.32
C PRO A 35 12.69 16.23 -13.53
N LEU A 36 13.36 15.81 -14.61
CA LEU A 36 13.59 14.39 -14.91
C LEU A 36 14.44 13.71 -13.83
N ASP A 37 15.46 14.41 -13.31
CA ASP A 37 16.42 13.87 -12.35
C ASP A 37 15.79 13.53 -10.99
N ASP A 38 14.64 14.11 -10.71
CA ASP A 38 13.89 13.91 -9.48
C ASP A 38 13.00 12.67 -9.54
N ILE A 39 12.83 12.02 -10.69
CA ILE A 39 11.80 11.00 -10.89
C ILE A 39 12.39 9.59 -10.86
N ARG A 40 11.88 8.75 -9.95
CA ARG A 40 12.22 7.32 -9.88
C ARG A 40 11.16 6.42 -10.51
N ALA A 41 9.93 6.86 -10.50
CA ALA A 41 8.84 6.08 -11.03
C ALA A 41 7.71 6.98 -11.54
N VAL A 42 7.09 6.55 -12.63
CA VAL A 42 5.83 7.11 -13.12
C VAL A 42 4.78 6.01 -13.08
N ILE A 43 3.63 6.29 -12.49
CA ILE A 43 2.53 5.36 -12.37
C ILE A 43 1.36 5.88 -13.18
N ILE A 44 1.00 5.13 -14.20
CA ILE A 44 -0.07 5.47 -15.13
C ILE A 44 -1.33 4.76 -14.65
N ALA A 45 -2.21 5.53 -14.04
CA ALA A 45 -3.48 5.08 -13.49
C ALA A 45 -4.65 5.87 -14.10
N ALA A 46 -4.59 6.11 -15.41
CA ALA A 46 -5.57 6.86 -16.16
C ALA A 46 -5.73 6.32 -17.59
N ARG A 47 -6.96 6.39 -18.10
CA ARG A 47 -7.32 6.03 -19.48
C ARG A 47 -6.82 7.05 -20.51
N GLY A 48 -6.48 6.54 -21.69
CA GLY A 48 -6.14 7.37 -22.86
C GLY A 48 -4.87 8.19 -22.70
N VAL A 49 -3.94 7.77 -21.82
CA VAL A 49 -2.68 8.47 -21.62
C VAL A 49 -1.76 8.21 -22.83
N LEU A 50 -1.29 9.28 -23.45
CA LEU A 50 -0.35 9.22 -24.56
C LEU A 50 1.07 9.38 -24.04
N LEU A 51 1.94 8.44 -24.38
CA LEU A 51 3.35 8.46 -24.00
C LEU A 51 4.20 8.70 -25.25
N THR A 52 4.98 9.78 -25.25
CA THR A 52 5.96 9.99 -26.33
C THR A 52 7.14 9.04 -26.18
N SER A 53 7.76 8.65 -27.30
CA SER A 53 8.99 7.83 -27.25
C SER A 53 10.10 8.53 -26.46
N ASN A 54 10.28 9.84 -26.63
CA ASN A 54 11.28 10.62 -25.88
C ASN A 54 11.03 10.64 -24.37
N PHE A 55 9.77 10.60 -23.93
CA PHE A 55 9.43 10.44 -22.52
C PHE A 55 9.88 9.08 -22.00
N LEU A 56 9.53 8.00 -22.72
CA LEU A 56 9.92 6.63 -22.32
C LEU A 56 11.44 6.49 -22.26
N SER A 57 12.15 6.89 -23.32
CA SER A 57 13.62 6.81 -23.34
C SER A 57 14.25 7.61 -22.20
N ALA A 58 13.75 8.80 -21.88
CA ALA A 58 14.27 9.60 -20.77
C ALA A 58 14.06 8.95 -19.39
N MET A 59 12.93 8.26 -19.18
CA MET A 59 12.70 7.48 -17.97
C MET A 59 13.71 6.34 -17.86
N LEU A 60 13.88 5.59 -18.95
CA LEU A 60 14.80 4.46 -19.00
C LEU A 60 16.27 4.87 -18.81
N GLU A 61 16.69 5.98 -19.42
CA GLU A 61 18.05 6.56 -19.29
C GLU A 61 18.38 7.03 -17.86
N LYS A 62 17.37 7.29 -17.03
CA LYS A 62 17.50 7.76 -15.65
C LYS A 62 17.23 6.67 -14.61
N ASP A 63 17.21 5.41 -15.04
CA ASP A 63 16.84 4.25 -14.22
C ASP A 63 15.45 4.37 -13.58
N ALA A 64 14.56 5.18 -14.16
CA ALA A 64 13.19 5.32 -13.72
C ALA A 64 12.31 4.25 -14.37
N ILE A 65 11.31 3.77 -13.62
CA ILE A 65 10.34 2.81 -14.14
C ILE A 65 9.01 3.47 -14.46
N VAL A 66 8.30 2.94 -15.45
CA VAL A 66 6.90 3.31 -15.72
C VAL A 66 6.03 2.10 -15.41
N LEU A 67 5.17 2.24 -14.39
CA LEU A 67 4.18 1.22 -14.06
C LEU A 67 2.87 1.53 -14.77
N HIS A 68 2.38 0.55 -15.52
CA HIS A 68 1.10 0.61 -16.23
C HIS A 68 0.03 -0.09 -15.41
N CYS A 69 -1.07 0.60 -15.11
CA CYS A 69 -2.22 0.04 -14.43
C CYS A 69 -3.41 -0.12 -15.39
N ASP A 70 -4.24 -1.14 -15.14
CA ASP A 70 -5.51 -1.35 -15.84
C ASP A 70 -6.62 -0.41 -15.36
N GLU A 71 -7.84 -0.58 -15.89
CA GLU A 71 -9.01 0.22 -15.51
C GLU A 71 -9.46 0.05 -14.04
N ARG A 72 -8.95 -0.98 -13.36
CA ARG A 72 -9.20 -1.28 -11.95
C ARG A 72 -8.03 -0.83 -11.07
N TYR A 73 -7.13 0.01 -11.60
CA TYR A 73 -5.92 0.49 -10.94
C TYR A 73 -4.91 -0.62 -10.60
N GLN A 74 -5.08 -1.84 -11.13
CA GLN A 74 -4.16 -2.95 -10.88
C GLN A 74 -2.95 -2.87 -11.81
N PRO A 75 -1.72 -3.04 -11.31
CA PRO A 75 -0.55 -3.13 -12.17
C PRO A 75 -0.70 -4.25 -13.21
N CYS A 76 -0.60 -3.92 -14.50
CA CYS A 76 -0.73 -4.87 -15.60
C CYS A 76 0.56 -5.00 -16.44
N GLY A 77 1.47 -4.05 -16.32
CA GLY A 77 2.75 -4.09 -17.00
C GLY A 77 3.74 -3.07 -16.44
N ILE A 78 5.02 -3.26 -16.77
CA ILE A 78 6.09 -2.36 -16.41
C ILE A 78 6.95 -2.07 -17.64
N THR A 79 7.32 -0.81 -17.80
CA THR A 79 8.43 -0.39 -18.65
C THR A 79 9.61 -0.08 -17.72
N ALA A 80 10.71 -0.80 -17.88
CA ALA A 80 11.89 -0.68 -17.04
C ALA A 80 13.16 -0.68 -17.91
N PRO A 81 14.25 -0.05 -17.43
CA PRO A 81 15.56 -0.09 -18.09
C PRO A 81 16.04 -1.54 -18.31
N LEU A 82 16.86 -1.73 -19.35
CA LEU A 82 17.46 -3.04 -19.66
C LEU A 82 18.40 -3.51 -18.55
N ALA A 83 19.12 -2.58 -17.93
CA ALA A 83 19.73 -2.81 -16.62
C ALA A 83 18.58 -2.93 -15.61
N ARG A 84 18.34 -4.15 -15.10
CA ARG A 84 17.22 -4.39 -14.17
C ARG A 84 17.27 -3.40 -13.01
N VAL A 85 16.13 -2.79 -12.71
CA VAL A 85 15.91 -2.03 -11.48
C VAL A 85 15.65 -3.03 -10.35
N VAL A 86 16.71 -3.73 -9.98
CA VAL A 86 16.70 -4.66 -8.86
C VAL A 86 17.83 -4.23 -7.94
N ASP A 87 17.52 -4.02 -6.67
CA ASP A 87 18.56 -3.95 -5.66
C ASP A 87 19.17 -5.36 -5.60
N LEU A 88 20.37 -5.51 -6.19
CA LEU A 88 21.01 -6.82 -6.36
C LEU A 88 21.24 -7.52 -5.02
N GLN A 89 21.56 -6.77 -3.96
CA GLN A 89 21.76 -7.34 -2.64
C GLN A 89 20.43 -7.78 -2.04
N ALA A 90 19.40 -6.94 -2.11
CA ALA A 90 18.07 -7.31 -1.64
C ALA A 90 17.54 -8.53 -2.39
N PHE A 91 17.76 -8.61 -3.71
CA PHE A 91 17.40 -9.76 -4.54
C PHE A 91 18.08 -11.05 -4.09
N GLN A 92 19.40 -11.05 -3.94
CA GLN A 92 20.15 -12.22 -3.50
C GLN A 92 19.63 -12.72 -2.15
N HIS A 93 19.48 -11.83 -1.17
CA HIS A 93 18.99 -12.20 0.14
C HIS A 93 17.50 -12.59 0.13
N GLN A 94 16.65 -11.99 -0.70
CA GLN A 94 15.27 -12.46 -0.87
C GLN A 94 15.23 -13.88 -1.42
N THR A 95 16.09 -14.21 -2.39
CA THR A 95 16.17 -15.55 -2.96
C THR A 95 16.73 -16.59 -1.98
N ASP A 96 17.62 -16.18 -1.08
CA ASP A 96 18.17 -17.04 -0.02
C ASP A 96 17.15 -17.34 1.08
N ARG A 97 16.07 -16.55 1.17
CA ARG A 97 14.98 -16.69 2.15
C ARG A 97 15.48 -16.89 3.59
N PRO A 98 16.27 -15.94 4.14
CA PRO A 98 16.88 -16.07 5.45
C PRO A 98 15.82 -16.16 6.55
N GLN A 99 15.66 -17.37 7.09
CA GLN A 99 14.57 -17.71 8.02
C GLN A 99 14.49 -16.74 9.21
N LYS A 100 15.60 -16.50 9.91
CA LYS A 100 15.63 -15.62 11.09
C LYS A 100 15.27 -14.17 10.78
N LEU A 101 15.64 -13.66 9.60
CA LEU A 101 15.28 -12.31 9.18
C LEU A 101 13.79 -12.25 8.85
N ASN A 102 13.30 -13.22 8.07
CA ASN A 102 11.89 -13.29 7.69
C ASN A 102 10.96 -13.43 8.90
N GLU A 103 11.33 -14.22 9.90
CA GLU A 103 10.57 -14.34 11.16
C GLU A 103 10.45 -12.98 11.87
N LYS A 104 11.54 -12.21 11.97
CA LYS A 104 11.54 -10.87 12.56
C LYS A 104 10.72 -9.86 11.76
N LEU A 105 10.83 -9.89 10.43
CA LEU A 105 10.06 -9.02 9.54
C LEU A 105 8.57 -9.34 9.63
N TRP A 106 8.21 -10.62 9.63
CA TRP A 106 6.83 -11.07 9.78
C TRP A 106 6.24 -10.66 11.12
N HIS A 107 7.00 -10.84 12.20
CA HIS A 107 6.61 -10.38 13.53
C HIS A 107 6.26 -8.88 13.54
N ALA A 108 7.11 -8.04 12.95
CA ALA A 108 6.87 -6.60 12.85
C ALA A 108 5.61 -6.25 12.03
N LEU A 109 5.34 -6.98 10.93
CA LEU A 109 4.14 -6.82 10.10
C LEU A 109 2.86 -7.15 10.88
N VAL A 110 2.83 -8.31 11.55
CA VAL A 110 1.66 -8.76 12.34
C VAL A 110 1.44 -7.87 13.56
N ARG A 111 2.52 -7.43 14.23
CA ARG A 111 2.46 -6.44 15.31
C ARG A 111 1.82 -5.14 14.83
N GLY A 112 2.28 -4.61 13.70
CA GLY A 112 1.72 -3.38 13.09
C GLY A 112 0.25 -3.52 12.74
N LYS A 113 -0.15 -4.65 12.14
CA LYS A 113 -1.57 -4.99 11.88
C LYS A 113 -2.38 -4.97 13.17
N THR A 114 -1.94 -5.69 14.20
CA THR A 114 -2.64 -5.84 15.48
C THR A 114 -2.80 -4.49 16.19
N LEU A 115 -1.73 -3.68 16.19
CA LEU A 115 -1.74 -2.34 16.75
C LEU A 115 -2.76 -1.46 16.04
N ASN A 116 -2.75 -1.45 14.70
CA ASN A 116 -3.65 -0.61 13.94
C ASN A 116 -5.11 -1.11 14.05
N GLN A 117 -5.36 -2.42 14.11
CA GLN A 117 -6.69 -2.97 14.41
C GLN A 117 -7.21 -2.50 15.76
N GLN A 118 -6.38 -2.52 16.80
CA GLN A 118 -6.75 -1.98 18.11
C GLN A 118 -7.09 -0.48 18.02
N ARG A 119 -6.33 0.30 17.24
CA ARG A 119 -6.64 1.72 17.01
C ARG A 119 -7.94 1.93 16.26
N VAL A 120 -8.27 1.11 15.26
CA VAL A 120 -9.58 1.17 14.60
C VAL A 120 -10.69 0.99 15.62
N LEU A 121 -10.59 -0.01 16.51
CA LEU A 121 -11.56 -0.21 17.57
C LEU A 121 -11.66 1.01 18.50
N GLN A 122 -10.54 1.61 18.88
CA GLN A 122 -10.52 2.82 19.72
C GLN A 122 -11.24 4.01 19.06
N HIS A 123 -11.05 4.23 17.76
CA HIS A 123 -11.82 5.24 17.00
C HIS A 123 -13.32 4.96 16.97
N ARG A 124 -13.72 3.69 17.19
CA ARG A 124 -15.11 3.27 17.37
C ARG A 124 -15.54 3.20 18.84
N ARG A 125 -14.73 3.72 19.77
CA ARG A 125 -14.94 3.67 21.23
C ARG A 125 -15.07 2.25 21.78
N LEU A 126 -14.37 1.31 21.15
CA LEU A 126 -14.27 -0.09 21.53
C LEU A 126 -12.81 -0.44 21.87
N SER A 127 -12.62 -1.53 22.59
CA SER A 127 -11.30 -2.12 22.80
C SER A 127 -11.40 -3.64 22.83
N SER A 128 -10.36 -4.32 22.33
CA SER A 128 -10.18 -5.76 22.53
C SER A 128 -9.07 -6.02 23.54
N GLN A 129 -9.43 -6.53 24.73
CA GLN A 129 -8.45 -6.96 25.74
C GLN A 129 -7.45 -7.99 25.18
N HIS A 130 -7.88 -8.82 24.22
CA HIS A 130 -7.01 -9.81 23.60
C HIS A 130 -5.91 -9.15 22.75
N LEU A 131 -6.27 -8.17 21.91
CA LEU A 131 -5.29 -7.43 21.12
C LEU A 131 -4.36 -6.61 22.03
N GLU A 132 -4.90 -5.98 23.07
CA GLU A 132 -4.09 -5.25 24.05
C GLU A 132 -3.09 -6.17 24.77
N LEU A 133 -3.50 -7.38 25.14
CA LEU A 133 -2.62 -8.35 25.78
C LEU A 133 -1.52 -8.84 24.82
N ALA A 134 -1.89 -9.14 23.56
CA ALA A 134 -0.93 -9.53 22.52
C ALA A 134 0.13 -8.44 22.30
N LEU A 135 -0.30 -7.17 22.22
CA LEU A 135 0.61 -6.02 22.08
C LEU A 135 1.50 -5.81 23.31
N ARG A 136 0.96 -6.03 24.52
CA ARG A 136 1.73 -5.91 25.78
C ARG A 136 2.76 -7.02 25.95
N ARG A 137 2.43 -8.25 25.55
CA ARG A 137 3.33 -9.42 25.63
C ARG A 137 4.28 -9.54 24.44
N ASP A 138 4.01 -8.78 23.37
CA ASP A 138 4.68 -8.91 22.07
C ASP A 138 4.57 -10.34 21.51
N GLU A 139 3.40 -10.96 21.68
CA GLU A 139 3.09 -12.32 21.22
C GLU A 139 1.84 -12.28 20.34
N PHE A 140 1.99 -12.60 19.06
CA PHE A 140 0.94 -12.43 18.06
C PHE A 140 0.52 -13.75 17.42
N ASP A 141 -0.68 -14.21 17.75
CA ASP A 141 -1.41 -15.19 16.95
C ASP A 141 -2.31 -14.44 15.98
N GLU A 142 -1.89 -14.36 14.72
CA GLU A 142 -2.57 -13.60 13.68
C GLU A 142 -4.05 -14.01 13.54
N GLY A 143 -4.34 -15.32 13.57
CA GLY A 143 -5.68 -15.85 13.38
C GLY A 143 -6.60 -15.53 14.56
N ASN A 144 -6.09 -15.67 15.78
CA ASN A 144 -6.84 -15.32 17.00
C ASN A 144 -7.07 -13.80 17.11
N CYS A 145 -6.05 -12.98 16.87
CA CYS A 145 -6.17 -11.52 16.86
C CYS A 145 -7.21 -11.06 15.82
N ALA A 146 -7.10 -11.56 14.58
CA ALA A 146 -8.06 -11.23 13.53
C ALA A 146 -9.49 -11.63 13.91
N ARG A 147 -9.69 -12.83 14.46
CA ARG A 147 -11.04 -13.28 14.88
C ARG A 147 -11.63 -12.35 15.94
N ARG A 148 -10.87 -12.00 16.98
CA ARG A 148 -11.32 -11.11 18.05
C ARG A 148 -11.59 -9.70 17.55
N TYR A 149 -10.80 -9.22 16.60
CA TYR A 149 -11.02 -7.94 15.95
C TYR A 149 -12.35 -7.91 15.18
N TRP A 150 -12.59 -8.88 14.29
CA TRP A 150 -13.81 -8.91 13.46
C TRP A 150 -15.09 -9.10 14.26
N GLN A 151 -15.03 -9.78 15.41
CA GLN A 151 -16.13 -9.91 16.36
C GLN A 151 -16.62 -8.56 16.91
N LEU A 152 -15.75 -7.54 16.97
CA LEU A 152 -16.06 -6.21 17.47
C LEU A 152 -16.27 -5.21 16.32
N TYR A 153 -15.45 -5.29 15.27
CA TYR A 153 -15.46 -4.33 14.17
C TYR A 153 -16.79 -4.32 13.41
N PHE A 154 -17.29 -5.47 12.96
CA PHE A 154 -18.49 -5.51 12.13
C PHE A 154 -19.74 -5.00 12.85
N PRO A 155 -20.02 -5.42 14.11
CA PRO A 155 -21.10 -4.83 14.88
C PRO A 155 -20.95 -3.30 15.04
N SER A 156 -19.72 -2.80 15.19
CA SER A 156 -19.46 -1.36 15.36
C SER A 156 -19.80 -0.50 14.12
N ILE A 157 -19.97 -1.13 12.96
CA ILE A 157 -20.37 -0.49 11.69
C ILE A 157 -21.79 -0.90 11.27
N GLY A 158 -22.58 -1.44 12.21
CA GLY A 158 -23.99 -1.79 11.98
C GLY A 158 -24.22 -3.14 11.30
N TRP A 159 -23.23 -4.04 11.33
CA TRP A 159 -23.33 -5.36 10.68
C TRP A 159 -23.33 -6.52 11.68
N ALA A 160 -24.31 -7.42 11.58
CA ALA A 160 -24.52 -8.50 12.56
C ALA A 160 -23.47 -9.62 12.50
N SER A 161 -22.74 -9.78 11.38
CA SER A 161 -21.70 -10.81 11.28
C SER A 161 -20.55 -10.51 12.25
N THR A 162 -19.96 -11.57 12.79
CA THR A 162 -18.83 -11.50 13.74
C THR A 162 -17.55 -12.07 13.14
N SER A 163 -17.54 -12.36 11.85
CA SER A 163 -16.39 -12.92 11.14
C SER A 163 -16.27 -12.37 9.72
N ARG A 164 -15.03 -12.31 9.22
CA ARG A 164 -14.74 -11.87 7.86
C ARG A 164 -14.73 -13.06 6.91
N ASP A 165 -15.76 -13.17 6.08
CA ASP A 165 -15.77 -14.07 4.93
C ASP A 165 -15.64 -13.29 3.61
N ARG A 166 -14.53 -13.51 2.90
CA ARG A 166 -14.23 -12.85 1.61
C ARG A 166 -15.16 -13.25 0.48
N LYS A 167 -15.81 -14.42 0.58
CA LYS A 167 -16.72 -14.96 -0.44
C LYS A 167 -18.18 -14.57 -0.18
N GLU A 168 -18.49 -14.14 1.03
CA GLU A 168 -19.85 -13.75 1.40
C GLU A 168 -20.25 -12.46 0.68
N ASN A 169 -21.43 -12.48 0.05
CA ASN A 169 -21.90 -11.43 -0.84
C ASN A 169 -22.63 -10.30 -0.08
N THR A 170 -21.99 -9.73 0.94
CA THR A 170 -22.55 -8.65 1.77
C THR A 170 -21.84 -7.32 1.50
N ALA A 171 -22.55 -6.20 1.66
CA ALA A 171 -22.04 -4.89 1.28
C ALA A 171 -20.70 -4.53 1.99
N PRO A 172 -20.54 -4.67 3.32
CA PRO A 172 -19.25 -4.40 3.98
C PRO A 172 -18.11 -5.30 3.49
N ASN A 173 -18.39 -6.59 3.23
CA ASN A 173 -17.39 -7.52 2.72
C ASN A 173 -16.93 -7.14 1.29
N GLN A 174 -17.87 -6.77 0.41
CA GLN A 174 -17.56 -6.29 -0.93
C GLN A 174 -16.76 -4.98 -0.90
N MET A 175 -17.14 -4.04 -0.05
CA MET A 175 -16.44 -2.77 0.12
C MET A 175 -15.00 -2.97 0.64
N LEU A 176 -14.81 -3.85 1.63
CA LEU A 176 -13.48 -4.24 2.11
C LEU A 176 -12.67 -4.95 1.03
N ASN A 177 -13.28 -5.90 0.29
CA ASN A 177 -12.62 -6.59 -0.83
C ASN A 177 -12.10 -5.58 -1.86
N TYR A 178 -12.96 -4.63 -2.26
CA TYR A 178 -12.58 -3.57 -3.18
C TYR A 178 -11.45 -2.72 -2.60
N GLY A 179 -11.57 -2.28 -1.34
CA GLY A 179 -10.55 -1.43 -0.74
C GLY A 179 -9.20 -2.10 -0.56
N TYR A 180 -9.19 -3.37 -0.19
CA TYR A 180 -7.97 -4.17 -0.13
C TYR A 180 -7.37 -4.44 -1.51
N ALA A 181 -8.19 -4.58 -2.56
CA ALA A 181 -7.67 -4.70 -3.93
C ALA A 181 -6.98 -3.42 -4.39
N VAL A 182 -7.54 -2.25 -4.06
CA VAL A 182 -6.87 -0.97 -4.37
C VAL A 182 -5.58 -0.83 -3.53
N LEU A 183 -5.62 -1.14 -2.23
CA LEU A 183 -4.43 -1.13 -1.39
C LEU A 183 -3.35 -2.10 -1.88
N SER A 184 -3.71 -3.32 -2.28
CA SER A 184 -2.74 -4.30 -2.79
C SER A 184 -2.05 -3.81 -4.06
N ALA A 185 -2.78 -3.11 -4.94
CA ALA A 185 -2.18 -2.48 -6.12
C ALA A 185 -1.11 -1.44 -5.73
N LEU A 186 -1.38 -0.62 -4.70
CA LEU A 186 -0.43 0.37 -4.19
C LEU A 186 0.82 -0.30 -3.58
N CYS A 187 0.63 -1.34 -2.76
CA CYS A 187 1.73 -2.12 -2.18
C CYS A 187 2.56 -2.83 -3.26
N HIS A 188 1.91 -3.46 -4.24
CA HIS A 188 2.58 -4.17 -5.32
C HIS A 188 3.48 -3.25 -6.13
N ARG A 189 2.94 -2.12 -6.57
CA ARG A 189 3.68 -1.05 -7.21
C ARG A 189 4.89 -0.61 -6.38
N SER A 190 4.70 -0.37 -5.09
CA SER A 190 5.74 0.12 -4.21
C SER A 190 6.91 -0.87 -4.06
N LEU A 191 6.60 -2.16 -3.92
CA LEU A 191 7.60 -3.22 -3.88
C LEU A 191 8.45 -3.23 -5.16
N ILE A 192 7.81 -3.13 -6.33
CA ILE A 192 8.51 -3.10 -7.62
C ILE A 192 9.40 -1.84 -7.74
N ILE A 193 8.89 -0.66 -7.36
CA ILE A 193 9.66 0.60 -7.40
C ILE A 193 10.91 0.53 -6.52
N HIS A 194 10.84 -0.20 -5.40
CA HIS A 194 11.95 -0.37 -4.47
C HIS A 194 12.81 -1.61 -4.75
N GLY A 195 12.68 -2.21 -5.93
CA GLY A 195 13.55 -3.29 -6.40
C GLY A 195 13.34 -4.64 -5.70
N LEU A 196 12.22 -4.82 -5.01
CA LEU A 196 11.83 -6.08 -4.37
C LEU A 196 11.07 -6.97 -5.34
N LEU A 197 11.18 -8.29 -5.16
CA LEU A 197 10.41 -9.28 -5.90
C LEU A 197 9.06 -9.58 -5.21
N PRO A 198 7.91 -9.17 -5.79
CA PRO A 198 6.60 -9.40 -5.18
C PRO A 198 6.26 -10.89 -4.98
N GLN A 199 6.87 -11.77 -5.78
CA GLN A 199 6.67 -13.21 -5.75
C GLN A 199 7.29 -13.88 -4.52
N LEU A 200 8.22 -13.21 -3.83
CA LEU A 200 8.96 -13.77 -2.69
C LEU A 200 8.48 -13.16 -1.38
N GLY A 201 7.53 -13.84 -0.73
CA GLY A 201 6.98 -13.43 0.55
C GLY A 201 7.97 -13.58 1.70
N VAL A 202 7.83 -12.70 2.69
CA VAL A 202 8.45 -12.81 4.01
C VAL A 202 7.92 -14.06 4.70
N HIS A 203 6.61 -14.21 4.76
CA HIS A 203 5.92 -15.34 5.40
C HIS A 203 5.08 -16.13 4.40
N HIS A 204 4.23 -15.43 3.64
CA HIS A 204 3.36 -16.09 2.69
C HIS A 204 4.17 -16.83 1.61
N LYS A 205 3.83 -18.10 1.37
CA LYS A 205 4.54 -18.93 0.40
C LYS A 205 4.16 -18.54 -1.05
N PRO A 206 5.13 -18.53 -1.99
CA PRO A 206 4.84 -18.35 -3.40
C PRO A 206 3.91 -19.44 -3.92
N ARG A 207 2.92 -19.05 -4.73
CA ARG A 207 2.05 -19.91 -5.52
C ARG A 207 2.03 -19.41 -6.96
N TYR A 208 1.60 -20.26 -7.88
CA TYR A 208 1.48 -19.87 -9.29
C TYR A 208 0.58 -18.63 -9.42
N ARG A 209 1.08 -17.60 -10.12
CA ARG A 209 0.40 -16.29 -10.30
C ARG A 209 0.01 -15.60 -8.98
N SER A 210 0.84 -15.72 -7.95
CA SER A 210 0.64 -14.98 -6.70
C SER A 210 1.85 -14.14 -6.35
N ASP A 211 1.58 -12.98 -5.77
CA ASP A 211 2.59 -12.07 -5.25
C ASP A 211 2.49 -11.99 -3.70
N PRO A 212 2.97 -13.02 -2.96
CA PRO A 212 2.82 -13.12 -1.52
C PRO A 212 3.39 -11.92 -0.74
N LEU A 213 4.46 -11.30 -1.23
CA LEU A 213 5.07 -10.15 -0.55
C LEU A 213 4.12 -8.94 -0.52
N VAL A 214 3.23 -8.82 -1.50
CA VAL A 214 2.17 -7.80 -1.51
C VAL A 214 1.23 -8.01 -0.33
N TYR A 215 0.84 -9.27 -0.09
CA TYR A 215 -0.03 -9.62 1.03
C TYR A 215 0.68 -9.43 2.38
N ASP A 216 1.96 -9.77 2.47
CA ASP A 216 2.77 -9.52 3.66
C ASP A 216 2.86 -8.02 3.97
N LEU A 217 3.31 -7.20 3.00
CA LEU A 217 3.50 -5.76 3.20
C LEU A 217 2.18 -5.05 3.53
N MET A 218 1.06 -5.47 2.94
CA MET A 218 -0.22 -4.78 3.15
C MET A 218 -0.83 -5.03 4.53
N GLU A 219 -0.41 -6.06 5.28
CA GLU A 219 -1.01 -6.43 6.57
C GLU A 219 -1.14 -5.24 7.55
N PRO A 220 -0.10 -4.44 7.85
CA PRO A 220 -0.22 -3.28 8.73
C PRO A 220 -1.04 -2.12 8.16
N PHE A 221 -1.28 -2.09 6.84
CA PHE A 221 -2.07 -1.07 6.16
C PHE A 221 -3.56 -1.43 6.04
N ARG A 222 -3.94 -2.71 6.13
CA ARG A 222 -5.34 -3.14 6.07
C ARG A 222 -6.25 -2.38 7.04
N PRO A 223 -5.85 -2.12 8.30
CA PRO A 223 -6.72 -1.43 9.23
C PRO A 223 -6.95 0.04 8.88
N VAL A 224 -6.09 0.64 8.07
CA VAL A 224 -6.33 1.99 7.54
C VAL A 224 -7.56 2.00 6.64
N VAL A 225 -7.73 0.99 5.78
CA VAL A 225 -8.93 0.82 4.94
C VAL A 225 -10.16 0.49 5.79
N GLU A 226 -9.98 -0.31 6.83
CA GLU A 226 -11.06 -0.68 7.76
C GLU A 226 -11.57 0.55 8.52
N LEU A 227 -10.69 1.47 8.93
CA LEU A 227 -11.07 2.75 9.53
C LEU A 227 -11.84 3.63 8.53
N MET A 228 -11.33 3.78 7.31
CA MET A 228 -12.01 4.54 6.24
C MET A 228 -13.43 4.01 6.00
N LEU A 229 -13.59 2.69 5.99
CA LEU A 229 -14.91 2.07 5.82
C LEU A 229 -15.80 2.33 7.03
N ALA A 230 -15.27 2.20 8.25
CA ALA A 230 -16.06 2.44 9.46
C ALA A 230 -16.56 3.89 9.54
N GLU A 231 -15.76 4.87 9.10
CA GLU A 231 -16.18 6.27 8.94
C GLU A 231 -17.22 6.43 7.82
N PHE A 232 -16.99 5.81 6.66
CA PHE A 232 -17.92 5.86 5.52
C PHE A 232 -19.29 5.27 5.83
N MET A 233 -19.37 4.20 6.61
CA MET A 233 -20.64 3.57 6.99
C MET A 233 -21.52 4.46 7.88
N THR A 234 -21.01 5.60 8.37
CA THR A 234 -21.80 6.61 9.08
C THR A 234 -22.36 7.71 8.18
N GLU A 235 -22.00 7.71 6.89
CA GLU A 235 -22.50 8.69 5.92
C GLU A 235 -23.91 8.35 5.40
N PRO A 236 -24.69 9.35 4.95
CA PRO A 236 -26.05 9.13 4.44
C PRO A 236 -26.14 8.22 3.20
N ASP A 237 -25.13 8.28 2.30
CA ASP A 237 -25.04 7.42 1.11
C ASP A 237 -23.92 6.38 1.28
N ALA A 238 -24.26 5.27 1.93
CA ALA A 238 -23.36 4.13 2.10
C ALA A 238 -23.45 3.14 0.92
N SER A 239 -23.54 3.62 -0.33
CA SER A 239 -23.55 2.75 -1.51
C SER A 239 -22.14 2.33 -1.96
N MET A 240 -22.03 1.19 -2.65
CA MET A 240 -20.75 0.74 -3.23
C MET A 240 -20.16 1.75 -4.23
N LYS A 241 -21.02 2.47 -4.97
CA LYS A 241 -20.59 3.52 -5.90
C LYS A 241 -19.96 4.70 -5.17
N ALA A 242 -20.58 5.16 -4.08
CA ALA A 242 -20.02 6.22 -3.23
C ALA A 242 -18.72 5.76 -2.56
N TRP A 243 -18.67 4.51 -2.07
CA TRP A 243 -17.45 3.92 -1.50
C TRP A 243 -16.28 3.91 -2.49
N ALA A 244 -16.51 3.45 -3.73
CA ALA A 244 -15.47 3.38 -4.76
C ALA A 244 -14.85 4.75 -5.06
N LYS A 245 -15.65 5.83 -5.02
CA LYS A 245 -15.17 7.20 -5.18
C LYS A 245 -14.42 7.70 -3.94
N LYS A 246 -14.99 7.47 -2.75
CA LYS A 246 -14.42 7.92 -1.48
C LYS A 246 -13.06 7.29 -1.23
N ILE A 247 -12.94 5.98 -1.38
CA ILE A 247 -11.70 5.29 -1.07
C ILE A 247 -10.52 5.74 -1.94
N GLY A 248 -10.76 6.08 -3.21
CA GLY A 248 -9.70 6.62 -4.08
C GLY A 248 -9.17 7.97 -3.59
N THR A 249 -10.05 8.81 -3.03
CA THR A 249 -9.68 10.10 -2.43
C THR A 249 -8.94 9.87 -1.10
N GLU A 250 -9.50 9.02 -0.25
CA GLU A 250 -8.95 8.68 1.06
C GLU A 250 -7.55 8.06 0.95
N LEU A 251 -7.32 7.12 0.03
CA LEU A 251 -6.00 6.50 -0.12
C LEU A 251 -4.91 7.51 -0.50
N ARG A 252 -5.28 8.59 -1.21
CA ARG A 252 -4.36 9.67 -1.60
C ARG A 252 -4.11 10.66 -0.47
N ASP A 253 -5.15 11.01 0.27
CA ASP A 253 -5.14 12.16 1.17
C ASP A 253 -5.00 11.76 2.65
N ARG A 254 -5.37 10.52 3.03
CA ARG A 254 -5.23 9.98 4.38
C ARG A 254 -3.78 10.00 4.82
N ARG A 255 -3.59 10.25 6.11
CA ARG A 255 -2.28 10.25 6.76
C ARG A 255 -2.17 9.14 7.78
N VAL A 256 -0.97 8.59 7.90
CA VAL A 256 -0.56 7.65 8.96
C VAL A 256 0.66 8.23 9.67
N GLN A 257 1.00 7.70 10.83
CA GLN A 257 2.10 8.14 11.66
C GLN A 257 3.36 7.31 11.39
N ARG A 258 4.50 8.01 11.38
CA ARG A 258 5.84 7.45 11.46
C ARG A 258 6.54 8.08 12.66
N GLY A 259 6.42 7.43 13.81
CA GLY A 259 6.74 8.09 15.09
C GLY A 259 5.76 9.25 15.32
N GLU A 260 6.28 10.44 15.57
CA GLU A 260 5.48 11.66 15.78
C GLU A 260 5.10 12.39 14.48
N ILE A 261 5.66 11.96 13.35
CA ILE A 261 5.48 12.64 12.07
C ILE A 261 4.34 11.99 11.29
N GLY A 262 3.30 12.77 11.00
CA GLY A 262 2.26 12.36 10.06
C GLY A 262 2.80 12.36 8.63
N VAL A 263 2.57 11.29 7.88
CA VAL A 263 2.96 11.12 6.47
C VAL A 263 1.73 10.71 5.65
N LYS A 264 1.67 11.06 4.36
CA LYS A 264 0.56 10.60 3.51
C LYS A 264 0.65 9.08 3.34
N LEU A 265 -0.50 8.42 3.21
CA LEU A 265 -0.58 6.97 3.12
C LEU A 265 0.23 6.40 1.95
N MET A 266 0.16 7.02 0.78
CA MET A 266 0.95 6.58 -0.38
C MET A 266 2.46 6.65 -0.10
N ASP A 267 2.93 7.77 0.46
CA ASP A 267 4.34 7.94 0.85
C ASP A 267 4.76 6.95 1.94
N ALA A 268 3.83 6.58 2.84
CA ALA A 268 4.07 5.57 3.87
C ALA A 268 4.23 4.16 3.28
N ILE A 269 3.44 3.80 2.26
CA ILE A 269 3.58 2.51 1.57
C ILE A 269 4.98 2.43 0.94
N ASP A 270 5.42 3.50 0.26
CA ASP A 270 6.75 3.61 -0.34
C ASP A 270 7.88 3.59 0.72
N ALA A 271 7.73 4.33 1.82
CA ALA A 271 8.69 4.30 2.91
C ALA A 271 8.82 2.91 3.56
N SER A 272 7.71 2.17 3.71
CA SER A 272 7.70 0.83 4.29
C SER A 272 8.36 -0.19 3.35
N ALA A 273 8.00 -0.18 2.05
CA ALA A 273 8.63 -1.03 1.04
C ALA A 273 10.14 -0.75 0.90
N ASN A 274 10.56 0.52 0.90
CA ASN A 274 11.98 0.89 0.91
C ASN A 274 12.69 0.37 2.17
N SER A 275 12.08 0.49 3.35
CA SER A 275 12.66 -0.02 4.59
C SER A 275 12.80 -1.55 4.57
N LEU A 276 11.89 -2.25 3.90
CA LEU A 276 11.95 -3.70 3.68
C LEU A 276 13.09 -4.08 2.72
N ALA A 277 13.25 -3.36 1.61
CA ALA A 277 14.37 -3.54 0.69
C ALA A 277 15.71 -3.38 1.40
N ARG A 278 15.85 -2.31 2.20
CA ARG A 278 17.03 -2.07 3.03
C ARG A 278 17.25 -3.17 4.07
N ALA A 279 16.18 -3.73 4.65
CA ALA A 279 16.30 -4.81 5.61
C ALA A 279 16.86 -6.08 4.97
N TYR A 280 16.45 -6.41 3.73
CA TYR A 280 17.05 -7.49 2.95
C TYR A 280 18.50 -7.17 2.59
N ALA A 281 18.78 -6.00 1.99
CA ALA A 281 20.15 -5.63 1.61
C ALA A 281 21.13 -5.69 2.81
N ALA A 282 20.71 -5.21 3.98
CA ALA A 282 21.52 -5.22 5.21
C ALA A 282 21.42 -6.49 6.06
N MET A 283 20.63 -7.49 5.64
CA MET A 283 20.34 -8.72 6.41
C MET A 283 19.89 -8.44 7.86
N SER A 284 19.08 -7.40 8.05
CA SER A 284 18.72 -6.90 9.38
C SER A 284 17.35 -6.23 9.40
N ALA A 285 16.48 -6.68 10.32
CA ALA A 285 15.16 -6.08 10.54
C ALA A 285 15.19 -4.79 11.38
N LYS A 286 16.37 -4.33 11.86
CA LYS A 286 16.50 -3.24 12.84
C LYS A 286 15.79 -1.95 12.43
N ASN A 287 15.84 -1.61 11.13
CA ASN A 287 15.29 -0.38 10.59
C ASN A 287 14.01 -0.61 9.77
N PHE A 288 13.46 -1.83 9.78
CA PHE A 288 12.20 -2.11 9.11
C PHE A 288 11.07 -1.37 9.81
N TRP A 289 10.22 -0.71 9.03
CA TRP A 289 9.19 0.17 9.55
C TRP A 289 7.83 -0.13 8.93
N VAL A 290 6.77 -0.02 9.75
CA VAL A 290 5.37 -0.22 9.38
C VAL A 290 4.54 0.98 9.85
N PRO A 291 3.43 1.30 9.15
CA PRO A 291 2.60 2.47 9.46
C PRO A 291 1.88 2.32 10.78
N GLU A 292 1.55 3.47 11.39
CA GLU A 292 0.74 3.54 12.59
C GLU A 292 -0.47 4.44 12.37
N LEU A 293 -1.68 3.98 12.67
CA LEU A 293 -2.83 4.88 12.74
C LEU A 293 -2.64 5.88 13.89
N PRO A 294 -3.12 7.13 13.78
CA PRO A 294 -3.18 8.04 14.92
C PRO A 294 -4.03 7.42 16.04
N ALA A 295 -3.62 7.60 17.30
CA ALA A 295 -4.47 7.25 18.43
C ALA A 295 -5.78 8.04 18.35
N ALA A 296 -6.88 7.43 18.78
CA ALA A 296 -8.13 8.17 18.94
C ALA A 296 -7.91 9.29 19.96
N GLN A 297 -8.38 10.51 19.67
CA GLN A 297 -8.36 11.59 20.64
C GLN A 297 -9.19 11.15 21.85
N ALA A 298 -8.62 11.23 23.04
CA ALA A 298 -9.39 11.05 24.26
C ALA A 298 -10.48 12.13 24.29
N ALA A 299 -11.73 11.70 24.38
CA ALA A 299 -12.87 12.60 24.59
C ALA A 299 -12.83 13.16 26.02
#